data_AF-A0ABD0Q9J5-F1
#
_entry.id   AF-A0ABD0Q9J5-F1
#
_cell.length_a   1.000
_cell.length_b   1.000
_cell.length_c   1.000
_cell.angle_alpha   90.00
_cell.angle_beta   90.00
_cell.angle_gamma   90.00
#
_symmetry.space_group_name_H-M   'P 1'
#
loop_
_entity.id
_entity.type
_entity.pdbx_description
1 polymer ?
#
loop_
_entity_poly.entity_id
_entity_poly.type
_entity_poly.pdbx_seq_one_letter_code
_entity_poly.pdbx_strand_id
1 'polypeptide(L)' 'ESNKKHPFPCPTTYRTALTHYLDVNNTPRTNVLYELAQYASDPQEQENMRKMASASPEGK' A
#
# COMPACT_ATOMS: atom_id res chain seq x y z
N GLU A 1 8.14 19.73 2.87
CA GLU A 1 6.70 19.68 2.58
C GLU A 1 6.46 19.55 1.09
N SER A 2 5.60 18.62 0.66
CA SER A 2 5.29 18.44 -0.76
C SER A 2 4.33 19.53 -1.26
N ASN A 3 4.72 20.25 -2.31
CA ASN A 3 3.87 21.22 -3.03
C ASN A 3 2.62 20.61 -3.71
N LYS A 4 2.41 19.29 -3.60
CA LYS A 4 1.25 18.58 -4.15
C LYS A 4 0.16 18.53 -3.09
N LYS A 5 -0.85 19.39 -3.22
CA LYS A 5 -2.03 19.42 -2.33
C LYS A 5 -2.82 18.10 -2.33
N HIS A 6 -2.81 17.37 -3.44
CA HIS A 6 -3.52 16.11 -3.59
C HIS A 6 -2.66 15.08 -4.34
N PRO A 7 -2.82 13.78 -4.04
CA PRO A 7 -2.10 12.70 -4.74
C PRO A 7 -2.56 12.52 -6.20
N PHE A 8 -3.77 12.95 -6.53
CA PHE A 8 -4.40 12.89 -7.85
C PHE A 8 -5.50 13.98 -7.95
N PRO A 9 -6.13 14.20 -9.12
CA PRO A 9 -7.16 15.24 -9.28
C PRO A 9 -8.34 15.08 -8.31
N CYS A 10 -8.66 16.15 -7.56
CA CYS A 10 -9.73 16.19 -6.56
C CYS A 10 -10.66 17.42 -6.76
N PRO A 11 -11.96 17.32 -6.45
CA PRO A 11 -12.67 16.17 -5.88
C PRO A 11 -12.95 15.05 -6.91
N THR A 12 -12.92 13.79 -6.46
CA THR A 12 -13.20 12.62 -7.31
C THR A 12 -13.80 11.48 -6.48
N THR A 13 -14.38 10.48 -7.14
CA THR A 13 -14.93 9.29 -6.46
C THR A 13 -13.87 8.19 -6.35
N TYR A 14 -14.05 7.27 -5.39
CA TYR A 14 -13.17 6.09 -5.28
C TYR A 14 -13.14 5.25 -6.57
N ARG A 15 -14.29 5.10 -7.23
CA ARG A 15 -14.37 4.39 -8.52
C ARG A 15 -13.45 5.06 -9.55
N THR A 16 -13.58 6.37 -9.73
CA THR A 16 -12.74 7.12 -10.68
C THR A 16 -11.26 7.04 -10.31
N ALA A 17 -10.91 7.17 -9.03
CA ALA A 17 -9.52 7.10 -8.57
C ALA A 17 -8.89 5.72 -8.82
N LEU A 18 -9.58 4.64 -8.46
CA LEU A 18 -9.09 3.26 -8.66
C LEU A 18 -9.04 2.86 -10.14
N THR A 19 -9.90 3.42 -10.99
CA THR A 19 -9.90 3.12 -12.43
C THR A 19 -8.86 3.92 -13.21
N HIS A 20 -8.60 5.18 -12.85
CA HIS A 20 -7.81 6.08 -13.70
C HIS A 20 -6.52 6.61 -13.07
N TYR A 21 -6.41 6.64 -11.74
CA TYR A 21 -5.32 7.38 -11.07
C TYR A 21 -4.43 6.51 -10.18
N LEU A 22 -4.87 5.28 -9.86
CA LEU A 22 -4.13 4.35 -9.03
C LEU A 22 -3.82 3.07 -9.80
N ASP A 23 -2.68 2.48 -9.48
CA ASP A 23 -2.26 1.20 -10.00
C ASP A 23 -2.70 0.09 -9.03
N VAL A 24 -3.61 -0.75 -9.50
CA VAL A 24 -4.17 -1.88 -8.74
C VAL A 24 -3.79 -3.23 -9.34
N ASN A 25 -3.00 -3.24 -10.42
CA ASN A 25 -2.66 -4.47 -11.15
C ASN A 25 -1.21 -4.91 -10.91
N ASN A 26 -0.30 -3.97 -10.62
CA ASN A 26 1.08 -4.32 -10.32
C ASN A 26 1.27 -4.75 -8.86
N THR A 27 2.33 -5.53 -8.63
CA THR A 27 2.71 -5.98 -7.29
C THR A 27 2.93 -4.79 -6.36
N PRO A 28 2.27 -4.74 -5.19
CA PRO A 28 2.42 -3.64 -4.25
C PRO A 28 3.86 -3.56 -3.75
N ARG A 29 4.34 -2.33 -3.55
CA ARG A 29 5.67 -2.10 -2.98
C ARG A 29 5.70 -2.50 -1.49
N THR A 30 6.89 -2.83 -1.00
CA THR A 30 7.12 -3.25 0.39
C THR A 30 6.60 -2.25 1.43
N ASN A 31 6.70 -0.94 1.15
CA ASN A 31 6.15 0.09 2.04
C ASN A 31 4.62 0.03 2.16
N VAL A 32 3.92 -0.32 1.07
CA VAL A 32 2.47 -0.50 1.09
C VAL A 32 2.10 -1.70 1.95
N LEU A 33 2.83 -2.82 1.80
CA LEU A 33 2.63 -4.01 2.65
C LEU A 33 2.86 -3.71 4.13
N TYR A 34 3.88 -2.91 4.45
CA TYR A 34 4.15 -2.48 5.83
C TYR A 34 2.98 -1.71 6.45
N GLU A 35 2.43 -0.74 5.72
CA GLU A 35 1.28 0.05 6.18
C GLU A 35 -0.02 -0.77 6.25
N LEU A 36 -0.19 -1.76 5.36
CA LEU A 36 -1.35 -2.64 5.34
C LEU A 36 -1.36 -3.65 6.49
N ALA A 37 -0.19 -4.08 6.96
CA ALA A 37 -0.05 -5.11 8.00
C ALA A 37 -0.79 -4.75 9.31
N GLN A 38 -0.99 -3.47 9.62
CA GLN A 38 -1.73 -3.05 10.82
C GLN A 38 -3.25 -3.31 10.74
N TYR A 39 -3.80 -3.49 9.54
CA TYR A 39 -5.22 -3.75 9.32
C TYR A 39 -5.57 -5.24 9.24
N ALA A 40 -4.56 -6.12 9.27
CA ALA A 40 -4.77 -7.56 9.33
C ALA A 40 -5.27 -7.95 10.72
N SER A 41 -6.38 -8.68 10.77
CA SER A 41 -6.97 -9.15 12.04
C SER A 41 -6.28 -10.39 12.59
N ASP A 42 -5.71 -11.22 11.72
CA ASP A 42 -4.91 -12.37 12.09
C ASP A 42 -3.46 -11.93 12.41
N PRO A 43 -2.95 -12.15 13.64
CA PRO A 43 -1.57 -11.85 13.99
C PRO A 43 -0.54 -12.56 13.10
N GLN A 44 -0.84 -13.76 12.60
CA GLN A 44 0.06 -14.50 11.73
C GLN A 44 0.16 -13.84 10.35
N GLU A 45 -0.95 -13.42 9.76
CA GLU A 45 -0.96 -12.68 8.50
C GLU A 45 -0.27 -11.31 8.63
N GLN A 46 -0.48 -10.63 9.77
CA GLN A 46 0.20 -9.38 10.10
C GLN A 46 1.72 -9.56 10.14
N GLU A 47 2.22 -10.58 10.84
CA GLU A 47 3.65 -10.85 10.93
C GLU A 47 4.23 -11.20 9.56
N ASN A 48 3.51 -12.00 8.77
CA ASN A 48 3.91 -12.36 7.40
C ASN A 48 4.04 -11.13 6.49
N MET A 49 3.07 -10.20 6.53
CA MET A 49 3.17 -8.95 5.77
C MET A 49 4.34 -8.06 6.23
N ARG A 50 4.61 -7.99 7.53
CA ARG A 50 5.79 -7.25 8.05
C ARG A 50 7.11 -7.89 7.62
N LYS A 51 7.18 -9.23 7.58
CA LYS A 51 8.34 -9.98 7.09
C LYS A 51 8.60 -9.70 5.61
N MET A 52 7.57 -9.79 4.76
CA MET A 52 7.66 -9.45 3.32
C MET A 52 8.02 -7.98 3.07
N ALA A 53 7.67 -7.08 3.98
CA ALA A 53 8.05 -5.68 3.89
C ALA A 53 9.49 -5.40 4.38
N SER A 54 10.13 -6.35 5.07
CA SER A 54 11.46 -6.19 5.65
C SER A 54 12.55 -6.42 4.60
N ALA A 55 13.73 -5.81 4.81
CA ALA A 55 14.90 -6.01 3.96
C ALA A 55 15.72 -7.27 4.34
N SER A 56 15.18 -8.15 5.18
CA SER A 56 15.85 -9.40 5.59
C SER A 56 16.04 -10.35 4.40
N PRO A 57 17.07 -11.21 4.40
CA PRO A 57 17.30 -12.19 3.33
C PRO A 57 16.10 -13.13 3.10
N GLU A 58 15.37 -13.46 4.17
CA GLU A 58 14.18 -14.31 4.12
C GLU A 58 12.92 -13.54 3.70
N GLY A 59 12.95 -12.21 3.78
CA GLY A 59 11.83 -11.32 3.45
C GLY A 59 11.92 -10.66 2.06
N LYS A 60 13.07 -10.74 1.38
CA LYS A 60 13.30 -10.19 0.03
C LYS A 60 12.93 -11.13 -1.10
#